data_AF-A0A9C9XT61-F1
#
_entry.id   AF-A0A9C9XT61-F1
#
_cell.length_a   1.000
_cell.length_b   1.000
_cell.length_c   1.000
_cell.angle_alpha   90.00
_cell.angle_beta   90.00
_cell.angle_gamma   90.00
#
_symmetry.space_group_name_H-M   'P 1'
#
loop_
_entity.id
_entity.type
_entity.pdbx_description
1 polymer ?
#
loop_
_entity_poly.entity_id
_entity_poly.type
_entity_poly.pdbx_seq_one_letter_code
_entity_poly.pdbx_strand_id
1 'polypeptide(L)'
;MCAKKRNNKARRDPVKSERAMIEGILEGSPDGIGVAVIRLDCGCRKMAAVDKNGEPASKIIMYRDQAESICSQCKKDNGDFMRVTEQFISWKDPEPGEEVKQMIIAKVLGTADQGPAN
;
A
#
# COMPACT_ATOMS: atom_id res chain seq x y z
N MET A 1 33.37 -29.84 -24.83
CA MET A 1 32.59 -28.58 -24.77
C MET A 1 31.54 -28.69 -23.66
N CYS A 2 31.61 -27.87 -22.60
CA CYS A 2 30.55 -27.77 -21.59
C CYS A 2 29.87 -26.40 -21.69
N ALA A 3 28.64 -26.38 -22.19
CA ALA A 3 27.77 -25.22 -22.17
C ALA A 3 26.77 -25.32 -21.00
N LYS A 4 26.55 -24.19 -20.31
CA LYS A 4 25.41 -23.79 -19.44
C LYS A 4 25.78 -23.52 -17.98
N LYS A 5 25.60 -22.27 -17.54
CA LYS A 5 24.36 -21.84 -16.87
C LYS A 5 24.28 -20.32 -16.74
N ARG A 6 23.04 -19.85 -16.78
CA ARG A 6 22.56 -18.48 -16.96
C ARG A 6 22.84 -17.66 -15.69
N ASN A 7 23.35 -16.45 -15.84
CA ASN A 7 23.21 -15.42 -14.81
C ASN A 7 22.52 -14.20 -15.41
N ASN A 8 21.26 -14.40 -15.82
CA ASN A 8 20.40 -13.27 -16.14
C ASN A 8 19.75 -12.83 -14.81
N LYS A 9 20.45 -11.95 -14.08
CA LYS A 9 19.82 -11.15 -13.02
C LYS A 9 18.72 -10.35 -13.72
N ALA A 10 17.50 -10.89 -13.66
CA ALA A 10 16.30 -10.21 -14.12
C ALA A 10 16.27 -8.86 -13.41
N ARG A 11 16.58 -7.79 -14.16
CA ARG A 11 16.23 -6.42 -13.78
C ARG A 11 14.73 -6.47 -13.61
N ARG A 12 14.28 -6.57 -12.36
CA ARG A 12 12.86 -6.49 -12.02
C ARG A 12 12.43 -5.10 -12.48
N ASP A 13 11.72 -5.04 -13.61
CA ASP A 13 11.01 -3.84 -14.00
C ASP A 13 10.14 -3.43 -12.79
N PRO A 14 10.38 -2.25 -12.19
CA PRO A 14 9.72 -1.84 -10.96
C PRO A 14 8.19 -1.86 -11.11
N VAL A 15 7.71 -1.56 -12.31
CA VAL A 15 6.28 -1.57 -12.69
C VAL A 15 5.69 -2.99 -12.67
N LYS A 16 6.44 -4.02 -13.07
CA LYS A 16 5.97 -5.42 -13.04
C LYS A 16 5.91 -5.96 -11.61
N SER A 17 6.82 -5.51 -10.75
CA SER A 17 6.80 -5.91 -9.33
C SER A 17 5.65 -5.23 -8.58
N GLU A 18 5.35 -3.95 -8.87
CA GLU A 18 4.24 -3.24 -8.24
C GLU A 18 2.89 -3.87 -8.59
N ARG A 19 2.66 -4.21 -9.88
CA ARG A 19 1.44 -4.90 -10.31
C ARG A 19 1.33 -6.30 -9.70
N ALA A 20 2.42 -7.07 -9.66
CA ALA A 20 2.44 -8.38 -9.03
C ALA A 20 2.19 -8.32 -7.51
N MET A 21 2.59 -7.23 -6.83
CA MET A 21 2.28 -7.03 -5.41
C MET A 21 0.82 -6.64 -5.19
N ILE A 22 0.26 -5.77 -6.03
CA ILE A 22 -1.17 -5.38 -5.97
C ILE A 22 -2.05 -6.59 -6.30
N GLU A 23 -1.72 -7.35 -7.34
CA GLU A 23 -2.40 -8.59 -7.69
C GLU A 23 -2.23 -9.63 -6.59
N GLY A 24 -1.05 -9.78 -5.97
CA GLY A 24 -0.88 -10.69 -4.83
C GLY A 24 -1.68 -10.30 -3.58
N ILE A 25 -1.87 -9.00 -3.35
CA ILE A 25 -2.79 -8.50 -2.31
C ILE A 25 -4.24 -8.84 -2.65
N LEU A 26 -4.68 -8.53 -3.87
CA LEU A 26 -6.07 -8.73 -4.32
C LEU A 26 -6.43 -10.21 -4.48
N GLU A 27 -5.48 -11.05 -4.91
CA GLU A 27 -5.61 -12.50 -4.99
C GLU A 27 -5.74 -13.12 -3.59
N GLY A 28 -5.03 -12.55 -2.61
CA GLY A 28 -5.18 -12.94 -1.21
C GLY A 28 -6.50 -12.48 -0.56
N SER A 29 -7.20 -11.53 -1.19
CA SER A 29 -8.29 -10.76 -0.57
C SER A 29 -9.39 -10.43 -1.58
N PRO A 30 -10.23 -11.41 -1.95
CA PRO A 30 -11.32 -11.20 -2.92
C PRO A 30 -12.37 -10.18 -2.44
N ASP A 31 -12.48 -9.98 -1.12
CA ASP A 31 -13.38 -9.01 -0.48
C ASP A 31 -12.84 -7.56 -0.44
N GLY A 32 -11.64 -7.32 -0.98
CA GLY A 32 -11.03 -5.99 -1.05
C GLY A 32 -11.77 -5.07 -2.02
N ILE A 33 -12.44 -4.05 -1.51
CA ILE A 33 -13.17 -3.04 -2.30
C ILE A 33 -12.33 -1.79 -2.59
N GLY A 34 -11.18 -1.65 -1.95
CA GLY A 34 -10.25 -0.56 -2.18
C GLY A 34 -8.86 -0.90 -1.70
N VAL A 35 -7.89 -0.04 -2.03
CA VAL A 35 -6.50 -0.13 -1.57
C VAL A 35 -6.13 1.19 -0.91
N ALA A 36 -5.89 1.16 0.39
CA ALA A 36 -5.39 2.29 1.15
C ALA A 36 -3.91 2.49 0.84
N VAL A 37 -3.56 3.70 0.40
CA VAL A 37 -2.20 4.11 0.06
C VAL A 37 -1.78 5.24 1.01
N ILE A 38 -0.69 5.02 1.74
CA ILE A 38 -0.14 5.95 2.73
C ILE A 38 1.26 6.33 2.28
N ARG A 39 1.53 7.63 2.09
CA ARG A 39 2.85 8.18 1.78
C ARG A 39 3.50 8.71 3.04
N LEU A 40 4.78 8.40 3.18
CA LEU A 40 5.63 8.85 4.28
C LEU A 40 6.67 9.85 3.77
N ASP A 41 7.06 10.79 4.62
CA ASP A 41 8.04 11.85 4.31
C ASP A 41 9.41 11.30 3.85
N CYS A 42 9.79 10.12 4.32
CA CYS A 42 11.04 9.45 3.90
C CYS A 42 10.99 8.85 2.48
N GLY A 43 9.89 9.04 1.75
CA GLY A 43 9.64 8.46 0.41
C GLY A 43 9.18 7.00 0.42
N CYS A 44 8.84 6.44 1.58
CA CYS A 44 8.23 5.12 1.67
C CYS A 44 6.71 5.22 1.47
N ARG A 45 6.12 4.17 0.93
CA ARG A 45 4.68 4.04 0.70
C ARG A 45 4.18 2.77 1.38
N LYS A 46 3.04 2.85 2.06
CA LYS A 46 2.31 1.68 2.55
C LYS A 46 1.06 1.49 1.70
N MET A 47 0.74 0.24 1.41
CA MET A 47 -0.43 -0.18 0.68
C MET A 47 -1.11 -1.31 1.44
N ALA A 48 -2.42 -1.25 1.55
CA ALA A 48 -3.21 -2.33 2.12
C ALA A 48 -4.59 -2.38 1.45
N ALA A 49 -5.03 -3.54 0.98
CA ALA A 49 -6.42 -3.69 0.58
C ALA A 49 -7.35 -3.60 1.79
N VAL A 50 -8.49 -2.95 1.58
CA VAL A 50 -9.54 -2.70 2.58
C VAL A 50 -10.85 -3.30 2.11
N ASP A 51 -11.61 -3.85 3.03
CA ASP A 51 -12.94 -4.41 2.77
C ASP A 51 -14.06 -3.37 3.01
N LYS A 52 -15.31 -3.76 2.76
CA LYS A 52 -16.52 -2.95 2.99
C LYS A 52 -16.71 -2.47 4.42
N ASN A 53 -16.14 -3.16 5.40
CA ASN A 53 -16.21 -2.80 6.81
C ASN A 53 -15.06 -1.87 7.25
N GLY A 54 -14.14 -1.53 6.32
CA GLY A 54 -12.96 -0.74 6.59
C GLY A 54 -11.92 -1.49 7.41
N GLU A 55 -11.90 -2.82 7.32
CA GLU A 55 -10.84 -3.65 7.87
C GLU A 55 -9.80 -3.94 6.78
N PRO A 56 -8.52 -4.12 7.15
CA PRO A 56 -7.51 -4.54 6.20
C PRO A 56 -7.87 -5.95 5.71
N ALA A 57 -8.36 -6.03 4.47
CA ALA A 57 -8.67 -7.29 3.81
C ALA A 57 -7.39 -8.12 3.56
N SER A 58 -6.22 -7.48 3.60
CA SER A 58 -4.92 -8.03 3.21
C SER A 58 -3.78 -7.62 4.14
N LYS A 59 -2.59 -8.20 3.91
CA LYS A 59 -1.36 -7.76 4.58
C LYS A 59 -0.93 -6.39 4.10
N ILE A 60 -0.50 -5.54 5.04
CA ILE A 60 0.08 -4.23 4.76
C ILE A 60 1.42 -4.45 4.03
N ILE A 61 1.50 -4.01 2.78
CA ILE A 61 2.73 -4.01 2.00
C ILE A 61 3.35 -2.62 2.10
N MET A 62 4.65 -2.60 2.39
CA MET A 62 5.39 -1.37 2.52
C MET A 62 6.58 -1.40 1.56
N TYR A 63 6.72 -0.36 0.74
CA TYR A 63 7.76 -0.31 -0.28
C TYR A 63 8.28 1.12 -0.46
N ARG A 64 9.37 1.28 -1.20
CA ARG A 64 10.00 2.59 -1.45
C ARG A 64 10.22 2.76 -2.94
N ASP A 65 9.93 3.95 -3.45
CA ASP A 65 10.21 4.30 -4.84
C ASP A 65 11.71 4.06 -5.12
N GLN A 66 12.01 3.23 -6.14
CA GLN A 66 13.36 2.80 -6.54
C GLN A 66 14.10 1.80 -5.61
N ALA A 67 13.45 1.20 -4.61
CA ALA A 67 14.10 0.17 -3.79
C ALA A 67 13.22 -1.05 -3.51
N GLU A 68 13.83 -2.24 -3.54
CA GLU A 68 13.18 -3.51 -3.18
C GLU A 68 12.93 -3.63 -1.66
N SER A 69 13.24 -2.61 -0.87
CA SER A 69 13.14 -2.63 0.59
C SER A 69 12.85 -1.25 1.17
N ILE A 70 12.13 -1.25 2.29
CA ILE A 70 11.85 -0.05 3.09
C ILE A 70 13.14 0.56 3.67
N CYS A 71 13.12 1.88 3.90
CA CYS A 71 14.28 2.59 4.44
C CYS A 71 14.59 2.17 5.89
N SER A 72 15.83 2.41 6.34
CA SER A 72 16.29 2.05 7.69
C SER A 72 15.44 2.67 8.80
N GLN A 73 14.87 3.86 8.58
CA GLN A 73 13.94 4.50 9.52
C GLN A 73 12.62 3.71 9.58
N CYS A 74 12.01 3.38 8.44
CA CYS A 74 10.81 2.55 8.42
C CYS A 74 11.06 1.13 8.99
N LYS A 75 12.27 0.59 8.90
CA LYS A 75 12.60 -0.69 9.56
C LYS A 75 12.66 -0.58 11.08
N LYS A 76 13.00 0.59 11.62
CA LYS A 76 13.05 0.86 13.06
C LYS A 76 11.67 1.18 13.62
N ASP A 77 10.96 2.07 12.95
CA ASP A 77 9.71 2.65 13.45
C ASP A 77 8.46 2.05 12.78
N ASN A 78 8.61 1.01 11.95
CA ASN A 78 7.54 0.42 11.12
C ASN A 78 6.77 1.44 10.25
N GLY A 79 7.41 2.57 9.93
CA GLY A 79 6.78 3.71 9.27
C GLY A 79 5.82 4.41 10.21
N ASP A 80 6.38 5.09 11.19
CA ASP A 80 5.64 5.83 12.20
C ASP A 80 4.53 6.71 11.61
N PHE A 81 3.35 6.68 12.24
CA PHE A 81 2.19 7.42 11.79
C PHE A 81 2.41 8.94 11.81
N MET A 82 3.29 9.44 12.69
CA MET A 82 3.63 10.87 12.75
C MET A 82 4.35 11.38 11.49
N ARG A 83 4.84 10.49 10.61
CA ARG A 83 5.54 10.87 9.37
C ARG A 83 4.70 10.69 8.11
N VAL A 84 3.40 10.43 8.27
CA VAL A 84 2.47 10.33 7.14
C VAL A 84 2.30 11.71 6.55
N THR A 85 2.65 11.87 5.28
CA THR A 85 2.49 13.14 4.55
C THR A 85 1.19 13.18 3.78
N GLU A 86 0.80 12.05 3.19
CA GLU A 86 -0.44 11.95 2.41
C GLU A 86 -1.03 10.56 2.61
N GLN A 87 -2.36 10.49 2.57
CA GLN A 87 -3.08 9.24 2.69
C GLN A 87 -4.37 9.31 1.87
N PHE A 88 -4.63 8.28 1.08
CA PHE A 88 -5.82 8.19 0.25
C PHE A 88 -6.17 6.73 -0.01
N ILE A 89 -7.40 6.47 -0.40
CA ILE A 89 -7.86 5.12 -0.74
C ILE A 89 -8.20 5.09 -2.22
N SER A 90 -7.53 4.19 -2.94
CA SER A 90 -7.84 3.88 -4.33
C SER A 90 -8.95 2.84 -4.35
N TRP A 91 -10.16 3.24 -4.69
CA TRP A 91 -11.30 2.34 -4.78
C TRP A 91 -11.21 1.47 -6.03
N LYS A 92 -11.66 0.22 -5.91
CA LYS A 92 -11.82 -0.71 -7.04
C LYS A 92 -13.23 -0.55 -7.59
N ASP A 93 -13.40 -0.77 -8.89
CA ASP A 93 -14.72 -0.80 -9.52
C ASP A 93 -15.42 -2.15 -9.25
N PRO A 94 -16.72 -2.18 -8.87
CA PRO A 94 -17.62 -1.03 -8.69
C PRO A 94 -17.33 -0.24 -7.42
N GLU A 95 -17.35 1.09 -7.56
CA GLU A 95 -17.02 2.00 -6.47
C GLU A 95 -18.06 1.92 -5.33
N PRO A 96 -17.63 1.82 -4.05
CA PRO A 96 -18.56 1.83 -2.92
C PRO A 96 -19.27 3.20 -2.79
N GLY A 97 -20.45 3.21 -2.17
CA GLY A 97 -21.18 4.46 -1.90
C GLY A 97 -20.38 5.42 -1.01
N GLU A 98 -20.62 6.73 -1.14
CA GLU A 98 -19.88 7.77 -0.41
C GLU A 98 -19.88 7.57 1.12
N GLU A 99 -21.00 7.16 1.72
CA GLU A 99 -21.08 6.85 3.15
C GLU A 99 -20.09 5.76 3.57
N VAL A 100 -19.98 4.70 2.75
CA VAL A 100 -19.05 3.59 2.98
C VAL A 100 -17.61 4.07 2.81
N LYS A 101 -17.33 4.89 1.78
CA LYS A 101 -16.00 5.48 1.60
C LYS A 101 -15.57 6.28 2.82
N GLN A 102 -16.43 7.18 3.30
CA GLN A 102 -16.12 8.03 4.46
C GLN A 102 -15.90 7.20 5.73
N MET A 103 -16.75 6.19 5.97
CA MET A 103 -16.59 5.27 7.10
C MET A 103 -15.23 4.55 7.04
N ILE A 104 -14.86 4.01 5.87
CA ILE A 104 -13.61 3.28 5.68
C ILE A 104 -12.42 4.21 5.81
N ILE A 105 -12.47 5.41 5.22
CA ILE A 105 -11.42 6.42 5.35
C ILE A 105 -11.16 6.73 6.83
N ALA A 106 -12.22 7.05 7.59
CA ALA A 106 -12.11 7.35 9.00
C ALA A 106 -11.56 6.19 9.84
N LYS A 107 -11.89 4.94 9.46
CA LYS A 107 -11.47 3.74 10.19
C LYS A 107 -10.05 3.30 9.85
N VAL A 108 -9.68 3.30 8.57
CA VAL A 108 -8.41 2.78 8.07
C VAL A 108 -7.29 3.77 8.24
N LEU A 109 -7.54 5.03 7.88
CA LEU A 109 -6.53 6.07 8.00
C LEU A 109 -6.46 6.62 9.43
N GLY A 110 -7.35 6.14 10.30
CA GLY A 110 -7.75 6.83 11.51
C GLY A 110 -8.43 8.15 11.15
N THR A 111 -9.18 8.71 12.07
CA THR A 111 -9.35 10.17 12.10
C THR A 111 -7.97 10.78 12.33
N ALA A 112 -7.13 10.84 11.29
CA ALA A 112 -6.32 12.02 11.08
C ALA A 112 -7.35 13.12 10.95
N ASP A 113 -7.68 13.71 12.09
CA ASP A 113 -7.83 15.14 12.21
C ASP A 113 -7.99 15.79 10.83
N GLN A 114 -9.23 15.82 10.35
CA GLN A 114 -9.74 17.09 9.85
C GLN A 114 -9.54 18.03 11.02
N GLY A 115 -8.32 18.54 11.19
CA GLY A 115 -8.06 19.59 12.13
C GLY A 115 -9.04 20.66 11.73
N PRO A 116 -10.00 21.04 12.60
CA PRO A 116 -10.77 22.22 12.30
C PRO A 116 -9.74 23.34 12.15
N ALA A 117 -9.85 24.05 11.03
CA ALA A 117 -9.16 25.31 10.80
C ALA A 117 -9.09 26.11 12.11
N ASN A 118 -7.88 26.47 12.54
CA ASN A 118 -7.63 27.61 13.41
C ASN A 118 -6.34 28.29 12.98
#